data_AF-A0A257JAC1-F1
#
_entry.id   AF-A0A257JAC1-F1
#
_cell.length_a   1.000
_cell.length_b   1.000
_cell.length_c   1.000
_cell.angle_alpha   90.00
_cell.angle_beta   90.00
_cell.angle_gamma   90.00
#
_symmetry.space_group_name_H-M   'P 1'
#
loop_
_entity.id
_entity.type
_entity.pdbx_description
1 polymer ?
#
loop_
_entity_poly.entity_id
_entity_poly.type
_entity_poly.pdbx_seq_one_letter_code
_entity_poly.pdbx_strand_id
1 'polypeptide(L)'
;MLVQVARSRANREALARRILLDTALPLSALMALMTVIVWGGIRAGLKPLALLRGQVEGRAANDLAPIEVDAAPPEVRSLARAMNTLLAEVHHNVVAQKRFISDAAHQLRTPLAGLKSQTELALGEANDPALRARLQRVHESATRSAHLVNQL
;
A
#
# COMPACT_ATOMS: atom_id res chain seq x y z
N MET A 1 -66.27 43.72 -32.02
CA MET A 1 -64.81 43.84 -32.27
C MET A 1 -63.90 43.21 -31.20
N LEU A 2 -64.39 42.37 -30.27
CA LEU A 2 -63.55 41.69 -29.26
C LEU A 2 -62.89 40.39 -29.77
N VAL A 3 -63.48 39.74 -30.78
CA VAL A 3 -63.04 38.42 -31.26
C VAL A 3 -61.78 38.48 -32.14
N GLN A 4 -61.54 39.60 -32.83
CA GLN A 4 -60.42 39.73 -33.78
C GLN A 4 -59.08 40.00 -33.06
N VAL A 5 -59.11 40.70 -31.92
CA VAL A 5 -57.91 40.96 -31.09
C VAL A 5 -57.52 39.72 -30.28
N ALA A 6 -58.49 38.93 -29.81
CA ALA A 6 -58.23 37.66 -29.12
C ALA A 6 -57.56 36.62 -30.04
N ARG A 7 -57.99 36.51 -31.31
CA ARG A 7 -57.34 35.63 -32.32
C ARG A 7 -55.89 36.03 -32.61
N SER A 8 -55.61 37.34 -32.64
CA SER A 8 -54.26 37.89 -32.86
C SER A 8 -53.30 37.58 -31.69
N ARG A 9 -53.76 37.73 -30.44
CA ARG A 9 -52.94 37.41 -29.25
C ARG A 9 -52.72 35.91 -29.07
N ALA A 10 -53.77 35.10 -29.22
CA ALA A 10 -53.67 33.64 -29.10
C ALA A 10 -52.71 33.02 -30.15
N ASN A 11 -52.70 33.54 -31.38
CA ASN A 11 -51.76 33.09 -32.41
C ASN A 11 -50.32 33.50 -32.11
N ARG A 12 -50.09 34.71 -31.55
CA ARG A 12 -48.75 35.16 -31.13
C ARG A 12 -48.21 34.37 -29.94
N GLU A 13 -49.04 34.05 -28.96
CA GLU A 13 -48.67 33.19 -27.82
C GLU A 13 -48.39 31.75 -28.26
N ALA A 14 -49.18 31.20 -29.18
CA ALA A 14 -48.94 29.89 -29.75
C ALA A 14 -47.62 29.83 -30.55
N LEU A 15 -47.33 30.85 -31.36
CA LEU A 15 -46.06 30.99 -32.08
C LEU A 15 -44.87 31.13 -31.13
N ALA A 16 -44.97 32.00 -30.12
CA ALA A 16 -43.92 32.20 -29.13
C ALA A 16 -43.64 30.92 -28.32
N ARG A 17 -44.70 30.22 -27.86
CA ARG A 17 -44.56 28.93 -27.17
C ARG A 17 -43.93 27.87 -28.06
N ARG A 18 -44.26 27.86 -29.35
CA ARG A 18 -43.70 26.91 -30.31
C ARG A 18 -42.23 27.18 -30.60
N ILE A 19 -41.82 28.45 -30.75
CA ILE A 19 -40.41 28.86 -30.90
C ILE A 19 -39.62 28.54 -29.63
N LEU A 20 -40.18 28.82 -28.46
CA LEU A 20 -39.55 28.49 -27.18
C LEU A 20 -39.36 26.98 -27.03
N LEU A 21 -40.36 26.17 -27.39
CA LEU A 21 -40.24 24.71 -27.36
C LEU A 21 -39.26 24.19 -28.43
N ASP A 22 -39.33 24.69 -29.66
CA ASP A 22 -38.43 24.30 -30.76
C ASP A 22 -36.96 24.64 -30.46
N THR A 23 -36.70 25.67 -29.65
CA THR A 23 -35.34 26.05 -29.26
C THR A 23 -34.91 25.39 -27.94
N ALA A 24 -35.80 25.32 -26.96
CA ALA A 24 -35.49 24.76 -25.64
C ALA A 24 -35.34 23.24 -25.67
N LEU A 25 -36.10 22.53 -26.52
CA LEU A 25 -36.02 21.08 -26.65
C LEU A 25 -34.63 20.61 -27.13
N PRO A 26 -34.06 21.10 -28.24
CA PRO A 26 -32.72 20.68 -28.67
C PRO A 26 -31.62 21.12 -27.70
N LEU A 27 -31.74 22.29 -27.06
CA LEU A 27 -30.80 22.72 -26.01
C LEU A 27 -30.84 21.78 -24.79
N SER A 28 -32.02 21.38 -24.36
CA SER A 28 -32.20 20.45 -23.24
C SER A 28 -31.64 19.07 -23.60
N ALA A 29 -31.87 18.60 -24.82
CA ALA A 29 -31.30 17.36 -25.32
C ALA A 29 -29.77 17.41 -25.36
N LEU A 30 -29.18 18.53 -25.79
CA LEU A 30 -27.73 18.73 -25.80
C LEU A 30 -27.14 18.73 -24.38
N MET A 31 -27.81 19.41 -23.43
CA MET A 31 -27.41 19.42 -22.02
C MET A 31 -27.47 18.02 -21.40
N ALA A 32 -28.53 17.27 -21.69
CA ALA A 32 -28.67 15.88 -21.23
C ALA A 32 -27.57 15.00 -21.82
N LEU A 33 -27.28 15.14 -23.12
CA LEU A 33 -26.20 14.41 -23.78
C LEU A 33 -24.83 14.72 -23.17
N MET A 34 -24.51 16.00 -22.95
CA MET A 34 -23.28 16.43 -22.29
C MET A 34 -23.16 15.84 -20.88
N THR A 35 -24.26 15.84 -20.13
CA THR A 35 -24.30 15.25 -18.78
C THR A 35 -23.98 13.76 -18.80
N VAL A 36 -24.57 13.00 -19.73
CA VAL A 36 -24.29 11.56 -19.88
C VAL A 36 -22.84 11.32 -20.26
N ILE A 37 -22.28 12.10 -21.19
CA ILE A 37 -20.89 11.97 -21.63
C ILE A 37 -19.92 12.28 -20.48
N VAL A 38 -20.13 13.39 -19.76
CA VAL A 38 -19.28 13.78 -18.63
C VAL A 38 -19.37 12.73 -17.51
N TRP A 39 -20.57 12.27 -17.18
CA TRP A 39 -20.77 11.25 -16.17
C TRP A 39 -20.08 9.93 -16.53
N GLY A 40 -20.20 9.49 -17.79
CA GLY A 40 -19.49 8.32 -18.32
C GLY A 40 -17.96 8.49 -18.28
N GLY A 41 -17.47 9.66 -18.69
CA GLY A 41 -16.04 10.00 -18.67
C GLY A 41 -15.45 9.99 -17.27
N ILE A 42 -16.14 10.60 -16.29
CA ILE A 42 -15.71 10.58 -14.87
C ILE A 42 -15.70 9.15 -14.34
N ARG A 43 -16.76 8.38 -14.58
CA ARG A 43 -16.86 6.99 -14.08
C ARG A 43 -15.78 6.09 -14.69
N ALA A 44 -15.48 6.26 -15.98
CA ALA A 44 -14.41 5.54 -16.66
C ALA A 44 -13.02 5.99 -16.16
N GLY A 45 -12.81 7.29 -15.95
CA GLY A 45 -11.55 7.86 -15.46
C GLY A 45 -11.22 7.50 -14.01
N LEU A 46 -12.23 7.32 -13.16
CA LEU A 46 -12.06 6.91 -11.75
C LEU A 46 -11.95 5.38 -11.56
N LYS A 47 -12.39 4.57 -12.54
CA LYS A 47 -12.33 3.10 -12.45
C LYS A 47 -10.90 2.58 -12.19
N PRO A 48 -9.82 3.07 -12.85
CA PRO A 48 -8.45 2.67 -12.55
C PRO A 48 -8.02 2.97 -11.10
N LEU A 49 -8.50 4.06 -10.50
CA LEU A 49 -8.21 4.37 -9.10
C LEU A 49 -8.87 3.37 -8.14
N ALA A 50 -10.07 2.90 -8.45
CA ALA A 50 -10.73 1.86 -7.67
C ALA A 50 -9.98 0.51 -7.77
N LEU A 51 -9.43 0.19 -8.94
CA LEU A 51 -8.58 -1.00 -9.12
C LEU A 51 -7.27 -0.87 -8.35
N LEU A 52 -6.62 0.29 -8.43
CA LEU A 52 -5.41 0.60 -7.65
C LEU A 52 -5.68 0.46 -6.15
N ARG A 53 -6.79 1.04 -5.68
CA ARG A 53 -7.25 0.92 -4.29
C ARG A 53 -7.41 -0.54 -3.88
N GLY A 54 -8.08 -1.36 -4.69
CA GLY A 54 -8.28 -2.78 -4.38
C GLY A 54 -6.99 -3.61 -4.38
N GLN A 55 -5.95 -3.19 -5.12
CA GLN A 55 -4.63 -3.82 -5.05
C GLN A 55 -3.85 -3.44 -3.79
N VAL A 56 -4.15 -2.30 -3.18
CA VAL A 56 -3.43 -1.78 -2.00
C VAL A 56 -4.17 -2.14 -0.71
N GLU A 57 -5.50 -1.94 -0.69
CA GLU A 57 -6.35 -2.33 0.43
C GLU A 57 -6.45 -3.85 0.51
N GLY A 58 -5.94 -4.41 1.60
CA GLY A 58 -5.96 -5.85 1.86
C GLY A 58 -4.62 -6.56 1.62
N ARG A 59 -3.59 -5.85 1.14
CA ARG A 59 -2.24 -6.39 1.16
C ARG A 59 -1.77 -6.61 2.59
N ALA A 60 -1.19 -7.79 2.84
CA ALA A 60 -0.54 -8.07 4.11
C ALA A 60 0.67 -7.15 4.29
N ALA A 61 1.06 -6.86 5.53
CA ALA A 61 2.19 -5.97 5.82
C ALA A 61 3.54 -6.45 5.24
N ASN A 62 3.65 -7.72 4.87
CA ASN A 62 4.83 -8.30 4.22
C ASN A 62 4.68 -8.45 2.69
N ASP A 63 3.51 -8.15 2.13
CA ASP A 63 3.23 -8.26 0.71
C ASP A 63 3.70 -6.98 0.00
N LEU A 64 4.95 -7.04 -0.45
CA LEU A 64 5.66 -5.97 -1.13
C LEU A 64 5.67 -6.18 -2.66
N ALA A 65 4.73 -6.97 -3.18
CA ALA A 65 4.60 -7.19 -4.62
C ALA A 65 4.31 -5.86 -5.35
N PRO A 66 4.84 -5.67 -6.57
CA PRO A 66 4.55 -4.48 -7.35
C PRO A 66 3.05 -4.35 -7.64
N ILE A 67 2.59 -3.12 -7.78
CA ILE A 67 1.25 -2.78 -8.23
C ILE A 67 1.26 -2.74 -9.77
N GLU A 68 0.35 -3.48 -10.40
CA GLU A 68 0.23 -3.57 -11.85
C GLU A 68 -0.92 -2.69 -12.37
N VAL A 69 -0.61 -1.71 -13.22
CA VAL A 69 -1.58 -0.73 -13.76
C VAL A 69 -1.24 -0.30 -15.19
N ASP A 70 -0.93 -1.27 -16.05
CA ASP A 70 -0.51 -1.03 -17.44
C ASP A 70 -1.58 -0.31 -18.28
N ALA A 71 -2.86 -0.67 -18.07
CA ALA A 71 -3.98 -0.08 -18.80
C ALA A 71 -4.51 1.24 -18.21
N ALA A 72 -3.83 1.81 -17.20
CA ALA A 72 -4.28 3.03 -16.53
C ALA A 72 -3.82 4.33 -17.24
N PRO A 73 -4.55 5.45 -17.05
CA PRO A 73 -4.11 6.78 -17.47
C PRO A 73 -2.72 7.17 -16.93
N PRO A 74 -2.00 8.09 -17.59
CA PRO A 74 -0.63 8.44 -17.22
C PRO A 74 -0.49 8.95 -15.79
N GLU A 75 -1.49 9.66 -15.26
CA GLU A 75 -1.54 10.17 -13.89
C GLU A 75 -1.55 9.02 -12.87
N VAL A 76 -2.42 8.02 -13.09
CA VAL A 76 -2.54 6.84 -12.23
C VAL A 76 -1.28 5.98 -12.31
N ARG A 77 -0.72 5.82 -13.51
CA ARG A 77 0.54 5.09 -13.71
C ARG A 77 1.72 5.77 -13.03
N SER A 78 1.75 7.10 -12.99
CA SER A 78 2.80 7.86 -12.27
C SER A 78 2.72 7.62 -10.76
N LEU A 79 1.50 7.67 -10.20
CA LEU A 79 1.28 7.37 -8.79
C LEU A 79 1.69 5.94 -8.43
N ALA A 80 1.27 4.96 -9.23
CA ALA A 80 1.62 3.56 -9.00
C ALA A 80 3.13 3.30 -9.10
N ARG A 81 3.83 3.97 -10.03
CA ARG A 81 5.30 3.91 -10.09
C ARG A 81 5.95 4.45 -8.81
N ALA A 82 5.49 5.59 -8.29
CA ALA A 82 6.00 6.14 -7.04
C ALA A 82 5.76 5.18 -5.85
N MET A 83 4.58 4.55 -5.78
CA MET A 83 4.29 3.52 -4.78
C MET A 83 5.19 2.30 -4.93
N ASN A 84 5.41 1.81 -6.15
CA ASN A 84 6.30 0.69 -6.42
C ASN A 84 7.75 0.97 -6.02
N THR A 85 8.23 2.20 -6.21
CA THR A 85 9.56 2.62 -5.73
C THR A 85 9.66 2.49 -4.21
N LEU A 86 8.66 2.98 -3.47
CA LEU A 86 8.62 2.86 -2.01
C LEU A 86 8.55 1.39 -1.55
N LEU A 87 7.71 0.58 -2.20
CA LEU A 87 7.60 -0.86 -1.89
C LEU A 87 8.93 -1.58 -2.14
N ALA A 88 9.63 -1.26 -3.23
CA ALA A 88 10.93 -1.81 -3.55
C ALA A 88 12.00 -1.40 -2.52
N GLU A 89 11.98 -0.15 -2.07
CA GLU A 89 12.89 0.34 -1.02
C GLU A 89 12.64 -0.36 0.31
N VAL A 90 11.38 -0.50 0.72
CA VAL A 90 11.01 -1.27 1.93
C VAL A 90 11.44 -2.73 1.79
N HIS A 91 11.24 -3.35 0.63
CA HIS A 91 11.69 -4.72 0.38
C HIS A 91 13.20 -4.86 0.54
N HIS A 92 13.97 -3.95 -0.06
CA HIS A 92 15.42 -3.95 0.06
C HIS A 92 15.87 -3.80 1.53
N ASN A 93 15.26 -2.89 2.28
CA ASN A 93 15.58 -2.67 3.69
C ASN A 93 15.25 -3.89 4.56
N VAL A 94 14.09 -4.53 4.35
CA VAL A 94 13.71 -5.74 5.08
C VAL A 94 14.66 -6.89 4.77
N VAL A 95 15.05 -7.08 3.51
CA VAL A 95 16.01 -8.12 3.12
C VAL A 95 17.39 -7.85 3.73
N ALA A 96 17.86 -6.61 3.70
CA ALA A 96 19.13 -6.22 4.30
C ALA A 96 19.11 -6.44 5.82
N GLN A 97 18.03 -6.07 6.50
CA GLN A 97 17.88 -6.27 7.94
C GLN A 97 17.88 -7.75 8.33
N LYS A 98 17.16 -8.60 7.58
CA LYS A 98 17.16 -10.05 7.80
C LYS A 98 18.56 -10.65 7.62
N ARG A 99 19.27 -10.23 6.58
CA ARG A 99 20.65 -10.68 6.33
C ARG A 99 21.58 -10.22 7.46
N PHE A 100 21.48 -8.97 7.89
CA PHE A 100 22.26 -8.45 9.02
C PHE A 100 22.03 -9.23 10.31
N ILE A 101 20.77 -9.52 10.66
CA ILE A 101 20.44 -10.32 11.86
C ILE A 101 21.02 -11.73 11.76
N SER A 102 20.86 -12.38 10.60
CA SER A 102 21.44 -13.70 10.34
C SER A 102 22.96 -13.68 10.48
N ASP A 103 23.64 -12.70 9.88
CA ASP A 103 25.10 -12.59 9.92
C ASP A 103 25.59 -12.32 11.35
N ALA A 104 24.93 -11.42 12.08
CA ALA A 104 25.21 -11.15 13.48
C ALA A 104 25.02 -12.41 14.34
N ALA A 105 23.96 -13.18 14.11
CA ALA A 105 23.72 -14.43 14.85
C ALA A 105 24.82 -15.47 14.58
N HIS A 106 25.25 -15.62 13.33
CA HIS A 106 26.37 -16.50 12.98
C HIS A 106 27.69 -16.04 13.63
N GLN A 107 27.99 -14.75 13.57
CA GLN A 107 29.19 -14.18 14.15
C GLN A 107 29.22 -14.28 15.68
N LEU A 108 28.06 -14.26 16.37
CA LEU A 108 27.97 -14.45 17.82
C LEU A 108 28.03 -15.92 18.24
N ARG A 109 27.56 -16.86 17.41
CA ARG A 109 27.60 -18.30 17.71
C ARG A 109 29.04 -18.81 17.93
N THR A 110 29.98 -18.34 17.12
CA THR A 110 31.40 -18.73 17.18
C THR A 110 32.09 -18.36 18.50
N PRO A 111 32.10 -17.08 18.94
CA PRO A 111 32.70 -16.71 20.22
C PRO A 111 31.95 -17.29 21.42
N LEU A 112 30.62 -17.47 21.35
CA LEU A 112 29.86 -18.13 22.41
C LEU A 112 30.20 -19.61 22.55
N ALA A 113 30.41 -20.33 21.44
CA ALA A 113 30.92 -21.70 21.46
C ALA A 113 32.34 -21.77 22.06
N GLY A 114 33.20 -20.81 21.71
CA GLY A 114 34.53 -20.66 22.32
C GLY A 114 34.47 -20.44 23.83
N LEU A 115 33.63 -19.51 24.31
CA LEU A 115 33.42 -19.27 25.75
C LEU A 115 32.87 -20.51 26.47
N LYS A 116 31.96 -21.24 25.84
CA LYS A 116 31.42 -22.48 26.39
C LYS A 116 32.53 -23.54 26.54
N SER A 117 33.34 -23.75 25.52
CA SER A 117 34.46 -24.70 25.55
C SER A 117 35.52 -24.32 26.60
N GLN A 118 35.90 -23.04 26.68
CA GLN A 118 36.87 -22.56 27.66
C GLN A 118 36.36 -22.70 29.10
N THR A 119 35.07 -22.43 29.34
CA THR A 119 34.46 -22.63 30.66
C THR A 119 34.33 -24.10 31.05
N GLU A 120 34.06 -25.00 30.09
CA GLU A 120 34.07 -26.46 30.31
C GLU A 120 35.46 -26.97 30.72
N LEU A 121 36.52 -26.52 30.01
CA LEU A 121 37.90 -26.86 30.36
C LEU A 121 38.28 -26.34 31.75
N ALA A 122 38.01 -25.07 32.04
CA ALA A 122 38.31 -24.47 33.34
C ALA A 122 37.52 -25.12 34.49
N LEU A 123 36.28 -25.57 34.26
CA LEU A 123 35.51 -26.35 35.23
C LEU A 123 36.12 -27.73 35.48
N GLY A 124 36.81 -28.33 34.50
CA GLY A 124 37.54 -29.58 34.68
C GLY A 124 38.78 -29.43 35.58
N GLU A 125 39.44 -28.27 35.53
CA GLU A 125 40.71 -28.01 36.23
C GLU A 125 40.53 -27.30 37.60
N ALA A 126 39.36 -26.70 37.86
CA ALA A 126 39.11 -25.92 39.07
C ALA A 126 38.91 -26.80 40.33
N ASN A 127 39.82 -26.65 41.31
CA ASN A 127 39.78 -27.34 42.60
C ASN A 127 39.09 -26.55 43.72
N ASP A 128 39.03 -25.22 43.62
CA ASP A 128 38.34 -24.37 44.59
C ASP A 128 36.81 -24.36 44.33
N PRO A 129 35.98 -24.77 45.30
CA PRO A 129 34.52 -24.76 45.18
C PRO A 129 33.94 -23.38 44.82
N ALA A 130 34.52 -22.30 45.34
CA ALA A 130 34.04 -20.95 45.08
C ALA A 130 34.32 -20.51 43.63
N LEU A 131 35.51 -20.85 43.11
CA LEU A 131 35.88 -20.62 41.71
C LEU A 131 34.99 -21.45 40.77
N ARG A 132 34.78 -22.73 41.09
CA ARG A 132 33.93 -23.63 40.31
C ARG A 132 32.50 -23.09 40.17
N ALA A 133 31.90 -22.64 41.27
CA ALA A 133 30.56 -22.02 41.24
C ALA A 133 30.49 -20.75 40.38
N ARG A 134 31.58 -19.94 40.35
CA ARG A 134 31.66 -18.75 39.47
C ARG A 134 31.73 -19.16 38.00
N LEU A 135 32.58 -20.12 37.64
CA LEU A 135 32.73 -20.62 36.27
C LEU A 135 31.42 -21.24 35.76
N GLN A 136 30.69 -21.95 36.61
CA GLN A 136 29.42 -22.56 36.28
C GLN A 136 28.36 -21.52 35.91
N ARG A 137 28.31 -20.38 36.62
CA ARG A 137 27.43 -19.25 36.25
C ARG A 137 27.80 -18.62 34.91
N VAL A 138 29.09 -18.53 34.58
CA VAL A 138 29.56 -18.00 33.27
C VAL A 138 29.17 -18.97 32.16
N HIS A 139 29.39 -20.27 32.36
CA HIS A 139 29.01 -21.32 31.41
C HIS A 139 27.51 -21.32 31.11
N GLU A 140 26.67 -21.25 32.14
CA GLU A 140 25.22 -21.18 31.99
C GLU A 140 24.80 -19.90 31.25
N SER A 141 25.42 -18.77 31.55
CA SER A 141 25.14 -17.50 30.88
C SER A 141 25.52 -17.54 29.39
N ALA A 142 26.69 -18.08 29.06
CA ALA A 142 27.12 -18.29 27.67
C ALA A 142 26.17 -19.24 26.92
N THR A 143 25.72 -20.31 27.58
CA THR A 143 24.77 -21.27 27.01
C THR A 143 23.41 -20.62 26.73
N ARG A 144 22.88 -19.84 27.67
CA ARG A 144 21.62 -19.10 27.45
C ARG A 144 21.74 -18.09 26.31
N SER A 145 22.83 -17.31 26.28
CA SER A 145 23.08 -16.35 25.19
C SER A 145 23.17 -17.03 23.82
N ALA A 146 23.84 -18.19 23.74
CA ALA A 146 23.91 -18.97 22.50
C ALA A 146 22.53 -19.45 22.05
N HIS A 147 21.68 -19.83 23.01
CA HIS A 147 20.31 -20.26 22.74
C HIS A 147 19.43 -19.13 22.20
N LEU A 148 19.53 -17.93 22.78
CA LEU A 148 18.80 -16.74 22.33
C LEU A 148 19.22 -16.34 20.92
N VAL A 149 20.53 -16.35 20.63
CA VAL A 149 21.05 -16.06 19.30
C VAL A 149 20.54 -17.05 18.25
N ASN A 150 20.30 -18.30 18.63
CA ASN A 150 19.79 -19.32 17.73
C ASN A 150 18.27 -19.23 17.45
N GLN A 151 17.56 -18.35 18.16
CA GLN A 151 16.13 -18.10 18.01
C GLN A 151 15.80 -16.84 17.20
N LEU A 152 16.83 -16.07 16.80
CA LEU A 152 16.74 -14.91 15.91
C LEU A 152 16.66 -15.34 14.44
#